data_AF-A0A346XZR8-F1
#
_entry.id   AF-A0A346XZR8-F1
#
_cell.length_a   1.000
_cell.length_b   1.000
_cell.length_c   1.000
_cell.angle_alpha   90.00
_cell.angle_beta   90.00
_cell.angle_gamma   90.00
#
_symmetry.space_group_name_H-M   'P 1'
#
loop_
_entity.id
_entity.type
_entity.pdbx_description
1 polymer ?
#
loop_
_entity_poly.entity_id
_entity_poly.type
_entity_poly.pdbx_seq_one_letter_code
_entity_poly.pdbx_strand_id
1 'polypeptide(L)'
;MAENEEHHDHPSRSTYLEIAGILAVMTTLEVLLYVFREQLGRQVTTPALIILTVGKFVLVGAWFMHLRFDNKILRRMFIAGIALAAAIFSVVAADWFLAATGPGF
;
A
#
# COMPACT_ATOMS: atom_id res chain seq x y z
N MET A 1 4.41 -0.95 48.63
CA MET A 1 3.43 -1.96 48.21
C MET A 1 3.43 -1.90 46.69
N ALA A 2 3.81 -3.00 46.04
CA ALA A 2 3.88 -3.08 44.60
C ALA A 2 2.45 -3.16 44.05
N GLU A 3 2.04 -2.15 43.30
CA GLU A 3 0.79 -2.17 42.55
C GLU A 3 1.09 -2.82 41.20
N ASN A 4 0.89 -4.13 41.16
CA ASN A 4 0.86 -4.93 39.94
C ASN A 4 -0.60 -4.97 39.51
N GLU A 5 -1.07 -3.90 38.86
CA GLU A 5 -2.42 -3.82 38.33
C GLU A 5 -2.48 -4.50 36.95
N GLU A 6 -2.87 -5.77 37.04
CA GLU A 6 -3.76 -6.51 36.14
C GLU A 6 -3.81 -6.09 34.65
N HIS A 7 -3.27 -7.00 33.84
CA HIS A 7 -3.78 -7.42 32.53
C HIS A 7 -5.24 -7.00 32.21
N HIS A 8 -5.40 -5.84 31.57
CA HIS A 8 -6.60 -5.56 30.79
C HIS A 8 -6.39 -6.05 29.35
N ASP A 9 -6.68 -7.34 29.18
CA ASP A 9 -6.84 -8.05 27.92
C ASP A 9 -8.03 -7.47 27.12
N HIS A 10 -7.78 -6.37 26.40
CA HIS A 10 -8.68 -5.85 25.37
C HIS A 10 -8.20 -6.37 24.00
N PRO A 11 -8.68 -7.54 23.53
CA PRO A 11 -8.34 -8.10 22.24
C PRO A 11 -8.99 -7.27 21.14
N SER A 12 -8.29 -6.21 20.71
CA SER A 12 -8.53 -5.49 19.46
C SER A 12 -7.39 -4.51 19.20
N ARG A 13 -6.89 -3.80 20.22
CA ARG A 13 -5.96 -2.66 20.03
C ARG A 13 -4.54 -3.07 19.64
N SER A 14 -4.01 -4.16 20.22
CA SER A 14 -2.62 -4.57 20.03
C SER A 14 -2.30 -5.00 18.60
N THR A 15 -3.24 -5.64 17.90
CA THR A 15 -3.06 -6.05 16.49
C THR A 15 -2.95 -4.84 15.56
N TYR A 16 -3.76 -3.79 15.77
CA TYR A 16 -3.64 -2.55 14.97
C TYR A 16 -2.32 -1.83 15.23
N LEU A 17 -1.83 -1.83 16.48
CA LEU A 17 -0.53 -1.27 16.84
C LEU A 17 0.63 -2.03 16.19
N GLU A 18 0.55 -3.36 16.13
CA GLU A 18 1.54 -4.19 15.45
C GLU A 18 1.57 -3.90 13.94
N ILE A 19 0.40 -3.82 13.29
CA ILE A 19 0.29 -3.53 11.86
C ILE A 19 0.72 -2.08 11.56
N ALA A 20 0.41 -1.13 12.44
CA ALA A 20 0.92 0.24 12.37
C ALA A 20 2.47 0.26 12.42
N GLY A 21 3.06 -0.55 13.31
CA GLY A 21 4.51 -0.73 13.40
C GLY A 21 5.10 -1.27 12.10
N ILE A 22 4.49 -2.30 11.51
CA ILE A 22 4.92 -2.85 10.20
C ILE A 22 4.85 -1.78 9.11
N LEU A 23 3.76 -1.00 9.06
CA LEU A 23 3.59 0.11 8.12
C LEU A 23 4.65 1.20 8.30
N ALA A 24 4.98 1.54 9.55
CA ALA A 24 6.03 2.50 9.87
C ALA A 24 7.40 2.01 9.41
N VAL A 25 7.72 0.72 9.62
CA VAL A 25 8.97 0.10 9.13
C VAL A 25 9.00 0.10 7.61
N MET A 26 7.95 -0.32 6.92
CA MET A 26 7.86 -0.27 5.45
C MET A 26 8.03 1.14 4.92
N THR A 27 7.54 2.15 5.64
CA THR A 27 7.67 3.57 5.25
C THR A 27 9.07 4.08 5.46
N THR A 28 9.69 3.72 6.56
CA THR A 28 11.11 4.00 6.81
C THR A 28 11.98 3.38 5.72
N LEU A 29 11.77 2.10 5.40
CA LEU A 29 12.49 1.39 4.33
C LEU A 29 12.32 2.07 2.96
N GLU A 30 11.11 2.54 2.63
CA GLU A 30 10.86 3.27 1.39
C GLU A 30 11.66 4.58 1.31
N VAL A 31 11.68 5.35 2.40
CA VAL A 31 12.47 6.59 2.49
C VAL A 31 13.95 6.28 2.36
N LEU A 32 14.46 5.23 3.02
CA LEU A 32 15.86 4.82 2.87
C LEU A 32 16.18 4.42 1.42
N LEU A 33 15.35 3.59 0.80
CA LEU A 33 15.51 3.19 -0.61
C LEU A 33 15.51 4.40 -1.54
N TYR A 34 14.66 5.39 -1.29
CA TYR A 34 14.62 6.62 -2.07
C TYR A 34 15.88 7.48 -1.88
N VAL A 35 16.38 7.60 -0.65
CA VAL A 35 17.62 8.35 -0.35
C VAL A 35 18.83 7.68 -1.00
N PHE A 36 18.92 6.35 -0.95
CA PHE A 36 20.04 5.59 -1.51
C PHE A 36 19.84 5.20 -2.99
N ARG A 37 18.84 5.76 -3.67
CA ARG A 37 18.49 5.43 -5.07
C ARG A 37 19.67 5.57 -6.04
N GLU A 38 20.55 6.53 -5.80
CA GLU A 38 21.67 6.85 -6.69
C GLU A 38 22.78 5.80 -6.60
N GLN A 39 22.89 5.13 -5.45
CA GLN A 39 23.87 4.08 -5.19
C GLN A 39 23.35 2.70 -5.64
N LEU A 40 22.03 2.46 -5.51
CA LEU A 40 21.37 1.20 -5.87
C LEU A 40 20.97 1.12 -7.35
N GLY A 41 20.99 2.25 -8.05
CA GLY A 41 20.58 2.36 -9.45
C GLY A 41 19.06 2.38 -9.63
N ARG A 42 18.62 3.11 -10.67
CA ARG A 42 17.20 3.32 -10.97
C ARG A 42 16.44 2.04 -11.32
N GLN A 43 17.13 1.06 -11.90
CA GLN A 43 16.52 -0.21 -12.35
C GLN A 43 16.05 -1.09 -11.19
N VAL A 44 16.72 -1.03 -10.04
CA VAL A 44 16.37 -1.81 -8.84
C VAL A 44 15.48 -0.99 -7.91
N THR A 45 15.78 0.30 -7.74
CA THR A 45 15.05 1.16 -6.79
C THR A 45 13.61 1.39 -7.22
N THR A 46 13.35 1.67 -8.50
CA THR A 46 11.99 1.94 -9.00
C THR A 46 11.00 0.78 -8.73
N PRO A 47 11.27 -0.48 -9.14
CA PRO A 47 10.34 -1.56 -8.86
C PRO A 47 10.21 -1.86 -7.37
N ALA A 48 11.28 -1.71 -6.58
CA ALA A 48 11.22 -1.91 -5.13
C ALA A 48 10.27 -0.90 -4.44
N LEU A 49 10.33 0.38 -4.82
CA LEU A 49 9.44 1.42 -4.30
C LEU A 49 7.97 1.16 -4.69
N ILE A 50 7.72 0.71 -5.91
CA ILE A 50 6.36 0.35 -6.37
C ILE A 50 5.81 -0.81 -5.51
N ILE A 51 6.59 -1.86 -5.30
CA ILE A 51 6.18 -3.02 -4.49
C ILE A 51 5.88 -2.59 -3.04
N LEU A 52 6.74 -1.77 -2.44
CA LEU A 52 6.52 -1.26 -1.08
C LEU A 52 5.24 -0.43 -0.98
N THR A 53 4.97 0.42 -1.97
CA THR A 53 3.78 1.27 -2.01
C THR A 53 2.50 0.42 -2.15
N VAL A 54 2.49 -0.53 -3.08
CA VAL A 54 1.36 -1.46 -3.28
C VAL A 54 1.13 -2.31 -2.03
N GLY A 55 2.20 -2.83 -1.42
CA GLY A 55 2.14 -3.63 -0.20
C GLY A 55 1.47 -2.86 0.95
N LYS A 56 1.85 -1.60 1.17
CA LYS A 56 1.22 -0.74 2.18
C LYS A 56 -0.26 -0.51 1.88
N PHE A 57 -0.60 -0.23 0.62
CA PHE A 57 -1.99 -0.03 0.23
C PHE A 57 -2.85 -1.26 0.55
N VAL A 58 -2.36 -2.46 0.24
CA VAL A 58 -3.06 -3.71 0.58
C VAL A 58 -3.17 -3.91 2.09
N LEU A 59 -2.09 -3.65 2.83
CA LEU A 59 -2.07 -3.79 4.30
C LEU A 59 -3.08 -2.84 4.97
N VAL A 60 -3.11 -1.58 4.54
CA VAL A 60 -4.07 -0.56 5.00
C VAL A 60 -5.49 -0.95 4.62
N GLY A 61 -5.72 -1.36 3.37
CA GLY A 61 -7.04 -1.80 2.90
C GLY A 61 -7.56 -3.01 3.68
N ALA A 62 -6.71 -4.01 3.93
CA ALA A 62 -7.10 -5.23 4.63
C ALA A 62 -7.42 -4.98 6.11
N TRP A 63 -6.59 -4.19 6.81
CA TRP A 63 -6.66 -4.06 8.26
C TRP A 63 -7.25 -2.72 8.71
N PHE A 64 -6.70 -1.58 8.27
CA PHE A 64 -7.15 -0.26 8.72
C PHE A 64 -8.50 0.17 8.13
N MET A 65 -8.82 -0.22 6.90
CA MET A 65 -10.16 -0.02 6.33
C MET A 65 -11.16 -1.11 6.74
N HIS A 66 -10.77 -2.03 7.62
CA HIS A 66 -11.58 -3.13 8.12
C HIS A 66 -12.14 -4.11 7.06
N LEU A 67 -11.76 -4.03 5.77
CA LEU A 67 -12.30 -4.91 4.71
C LEU A 67 -12.12 -6.42 5.00
N ARG A 68 -11.12 -6.81 5.80
CA ARG A 68 -10.95 -8.20 6.21
C ARG A 68 -12.04 -8.68 7.17
N PHE A 69 -12.59 -7.78 7.99
CA PHE A 69 -13.63 -8.04 8.98
C PHE A 69 -15.03 -7.60 8.52
N ASP A 70 -15.10 -6.85 7.41
CA ASP A 70 -16.34 -6.30 6.87
C ASP A 70 -17.11 -7.26 5.94
N ASN A 71 -18.34 -6.88 5.59
CA ASN A 71 -19.19 -7.68 4.72
C ASN A 71 -18.61 -7.80 3.29
N LYS A 72 -18.80 -8.98 2.67
CA LYS A 72 -18.25 -9.32 1.33
C LYS A 72 -18.65 -8.32 0.24
N ILE A 73 -19.76 -7.62 0.42
CA ILE A 73 -20.27 -6.58 -0.50
C ILE A 73 -19.35 -5.35 -0.52
N LEU A 74 -18.95 -4.83 0.64
CA LEU A 74 -18.06 -3.67 0.74
C LEU A 74 -16.69 -3.96 0.13
N ARG A 75 -16.16 -5.15 0.42
CA ARG A 75 -14.92 -5.63 -0.20
C ARG A 75 -15.01 -5.71 -1.73
N ARG A 76 -16.12 -6.24 -2.28
CA ARG A 76 -16.32 -6.32 -3.74
C ARG A 76 -16.44 -4.94 -4.36
N MET A 77 -17.15 -4.00 -3.73
CA MET A 77 -17.30 -2.64 -4.23
C MET A 77 -15.96 -1.90 -4.27
N PHE A 78 -15.11 -2.07 -3.25
CA PHE A 78 -13.77 -1.50 -3.23
C PHE A 78 -12.86 -2.10 -4.31
N ILE A 79 -12.86 -3.42 -4.46
CA ILE A 79 -12.09 -4.10 -5.52
C ILE A 79 -12.60 -3.68 -6.90
N ALA A 80 -13.91 -3.52 -7.09
CA ALA A 80 -14.48 -3.00 -8.33
C ALA A 80 -14.00 -1.58 -8.63
N GLY A 81 -13.89 -0.71 -7.62
CA GLY A 81 -13.31 0.62 -7.75
C GLY A 81 -11.84 0.58 -8.18
N ILE A 82 -11.02 -0.30 -7.57
CA ILE A 82 -9.62 -0.49 -7.97
C ILE A 82 -9.53 -1.01 -9.41
N ALA A 83 -10.35 -2.00 -9.77
CA ALA A 83 -10.38 -2.57 -11.12
C ALA A 83 -10.79 -1.52 -12.16
N LEU A 84 -11.79 -0.70 -11.84
CA LEU A 84 -12.22 0.40 -12.70
C LEU A 84 -11.11 1.45 -12.87
N ALA A 85 -10.47 1.87 -11.78
CA ALA A 85 -9.36 2.80 -11.83
C ALA A 85 -8.19 2.27 -12.67
N ALA A 86 -7.82 0.99 -12.48
CA ALA A 86 -6.78 0.33 -13.26
C ALA A 86 -7.15 0.24 -14.75
N ALA A 87 -8.42 -0.02 -15.08
CA ALA A 87 -8.90 -0.07 -16.46
C ALA A 87 -8.80 1.31 -17.13
N ILE A 88 -9.30 2.36 -16.49
CA ILE A 88 -9.24 3.73 -17.01
C ILE A 88 -7.78 4.17 -17.18
N PHE A 89 -6.94 3.93 -16.17
CA PHE A 89 -5.53 4.29 -16.24
C PHE A 89 -4.81 3.55 -17.37
N SER A 90 -5.12 2.27 -17.60
CA SER A 90 -4.53 1.49 -18.70
C SER A 90 -4.95 2.02 -20.07
N VAL A 91 -6.21 2.43 -20.23
CA VAL A 91 -6.70 3.04 -21.48
C VAL A 91 -6.00 4.38 -21.74
N VAL A 92 -5.91 5.25 -20.73
CA VAL A 92 -5.22 6.54 -20.86
C VAL A 92 -3.73 6.36 -21.12
N ALA A 93 -3.08 5.41 -20.44
CA ALA A 93 -1.67 5.10 -20.67
C ALA A 93 -1.43 4.52 -22.07
N ALA A 94 -2.35 3.70 -22.58
CA ALA A 94 -2.29 3.17 -23.94
C ALA A 94 -2.50 4.28 -24.99
N ASP A 95 -3.47 5.17 -24.78
CA ASP A 95 -3.70 6.34 -25.64
C ASP A 95 -2.47 7.24 -25.68
N TRP A 96 -1.91 7.59 -24.51
CA TRP A 96 -0.68 8.36 -24.40
C TRP A 96 0.50 7.66 -25.09
N PHE A 97 0.63 6.34 -24.94
CA PHE A 97 1.71 5.57 -25.57
C PHE A 97 1.57 5.50 -27.10
N LEU A 98 0.35 5.32 -27.61
CA LEU A 98 0.06 5.35 -29.04
C LEU A 98 0.28 6.75 -29.63
N ALA A 99 -0.11 7.80 -28.92
CA ALA A 99 0.16 9.18 -29.30
C ALA A 99 1.66 9.51 -29.26
N ALA A 100 2.39 9.03 -28.26
CA ALA A 100 3.84 9.21 -28.14
C ALA A 100 4.64 8.43 -29.20
N THR A 101 4.06 7.40 -29.81
CA THR A 101 4.69 6.58 -30.86
C THR A 101 4.16 6.90 -32.28
N GLY A 102 3.21 7.82 -32.41
CA GLY A 102 2.72 8.32 -33.70
C GLY A 102 3.74 9.26 -34.37
N PRO A 103 3.71 9.40 -35.71
CA PRO A 103 4.55 10.37 -36.41
C PRO A 103 4.25 11.76 -35.83
N GLY A 104 5.27 12.37 -35.21
CA GLY A 104 5.16 13.73 -34.70
C GLY A 104 4.67 14.64 -35.81
N PHE A 105 3.57 15.34 -35.54
CA PHE A 105 3.24 16.55 -36.30
C PHE A 105 4.21 17.65 -35.92
#